data_AF-A0A935Z5N6-F1
#
_entry.id   AF-A0A935Z5N6-F1
#
_cell.length_a   1.000
_cell.length_b   1.000
_cell.length_c   1.000
_cell.angle_alpha   90.00
_cell.angle_beta   90.00
_cell.angle_gamma   90.00
#
_symmetry.space_group_name_H-M   'P 1'
#
loop_
_entity.id
_entity.type
_entity.pdbx_description
1 polymer ?
#
loop_
_entity_poly.entity_id
_entity_poly.type
_entity_poly.pdbx_seq_one_letter_code
_entity_poly.pdbx_strand_id
1 'polypeptide(L)'
;MRTFARGLFVSSLLLGLAACSPPAKAPEPTIAKEPVPVACDPAKPPVSAPATPSTTTASAVEVSRAPRIDVTTATTPNLARAEKETEVTVRVRVRGLPLAQTQRPPLDLALVVDTSGSMDGVAIEKAREAVGRLVDLLAEGDVVSIVTFGSHPKVVVPTTKIDKETRPGAKAAIAQIKAEGTTDMAGGLATGLAQLRGSCAPPNAIHRLVLVGDGVPNDSAPVLQIADQAKAAHVPITTLGLGNDFDETLMVAVAQRSSATFHFVEDGAGVAAVFEKELTRMERVVARGTQLEIVGGPGVTIREIVGFGAVSGSRVAHLPLGDLAEGQVRDVFVRATVKGIKDGRNAELLDANVSYSAPELGAMTASSFAKMPMSADEGRLKDASVREIEHGSTTVRVADGIVKAVALARAGDLAGARKILDAAQKLAKEGETKFGDKALGEKVAEMAKLRKTLPSLLPQVDDTMRSGMGGGMGRPMAPRPVAASPADAMSLRASHGEAMKQLQGL
;
A
#
# COMPACT_ATOMS: atom_id res chain seq x y z
N MET A 1 -26.93 -73.44 31.63
CA MET A 1 -28.08 -72.68 32.18
C MET A 1 -28.81 -72.08 31.00
N ARG A 2 -29.85 -72.75 30.46
CA ARG A 2 -31.30 -72.44 30.64
C ARG A 2 -31.57 -70.95 30.39
N THR A 3 -32.22 -70.55 29.30
CA THR A 3 -33.67 -70.63 29.00
C THR A 3 -33.90 -70.35 27.49
N PHE A 4 -34.58 -71.16 26.66
CA PHE A 4 -36.03 -71.49 26.50
C PHE A 4 -36.99 -70.30 26.26
N ALA A 5 -37.58 -70.24 25.05
CA ALA A 5 -39.04 -70.23 24.76
C ALA A 5 -39.31 -69.75 23.31
N ARG A 6 -39.84 -70.64 22.42
CA ARG A 6 -41.24 -70.67 21.91
C ARG A 6 -41.64 -69.37 21.19
N GLY A 7 -41.94 -69.30 19.89
CA GLY A 7 -42.72 -70.21 19.04
C GLY A 7 -44.19 -69.83 19.08
N LEU A 8 -44.77 -69.27 18.00
CA LEU A 8 -46.16 -69.51 17.59
C LEU A 8 -46.46 -68.97 16.17
N PHE A 9 -47.17 -69.81 15.42
CA PHE A 9 -47.75 -69.65 14.09
C PHE A 9 -49.22 -69.25 14.23
N VAL A 10 -49.75 -68.26 13.49
CA VAL A 10 -51.18 -68.10 13.07
C VAL A 10 -51.17 -67.09 11.89
N SER A 11 -51.36 -67.49 10.63
CA SER A 11 -52.60 -67.74 9.85
C SER A 11 -53.47 -66.51 9.52
N SER A 12 -53.65 -66.32 8.20
CA SER A 12 -54.79 -65.72 7.46
C SER A 12 -55.07 -64.21 7.57
N LEU A 13 -55.06 -63.51 6.42
CA LEU A 13 -56.29 -63.12 5.70
C LEU A 13 -55.99 -62.47 4.33
N LEU A 14 -56.77 -62.84 3.31
CA LEU A 14 -56.85 -62.23 1.98
C LEU A 14 -57.22 -60.74 2.05
N LEU A 15 -56.67 -59.93 1.12
CA LEU A 15 -57.46 -59.03 0.27
C LEU A 15 -56.59 -58.50 -0.89
N GLY A 16 -57.02 -58.72 -2.12
CA GLY A 16 -56.38 -58.15 -3.31
C GLY A 16 -56.79 -56.71 -3.56
N LEU A 17 -55.98 -55.96 -4.30
CA LEU A 17 -56.42 -54.88 -5.19
C LEU A 17 -55.26 -54.35 -6.05
N ALA A 18 -55.57 -54.27 -7.35
CA ALA A 18 -55.14 -53.29 -8.35
C ALA A 18 -53.65 -53.01 -8.60
N ALA A 19 -53.27 -53.26 -9.85
CA ALA A 19 -52.07 -52.75 -10.51
C ALA A 19 -52.05 -51.22 -10.55
N CYS A 20 -50.86 -50.64 -10.36
CA CYS A 20 -50.53 -49.30 -10.85
C CYS A 20 -49.06 -49.26 -11.27
N SER A 21 -48.82 -48.95 -12.54
CA SER A 21 -47.49 -48.75 -13.14
C SER A 21 -46.74 -47.59 -12.48
N PRO A 22 -45.39 -47.64 -12.40
CA PRO A 22 -44.60 -46.49 -11.94
C PRO A 22 -44.55 -45.38 -13.02
N PRO A 23 -44.60 -44.09 -12.63
CA PRO A 23 -44.57 -42.98 -13.57
C PRO A 23 -43.17 -42.73 -14.16
N ALA A 24 -43.19 -42.21 -15.38
CA ALA A 24 -42.06 -41.92 -16.25
C ALA A 24 -41.06 -40.93 -15.64
N LYS A 25 -39.78 -41.19 -15.94
CA LYS A 25 -38.60 -40.40 -15.60
C LYS A 25 -38.68 -39.01 -16.27
N ALA A 26 -38.65 -37.94 -15.46
CA ALA A 26 -38.57 -36.57 -15.95
C ALA A 26 -37.21 -36.30 -16.64
N PRO A 27 -37.14 -35.45 -17.67
CA PRO A 27 -35.91 -35.15 -18.39
C PRO A 27 -34.97 -34.28 -17.55
N GLU A 28 -33.70 -34.68 -17.47
CA GLU A 28 -32.61 -33.91 -16.87
C GLU A 28 -32.40 -32.60 -17.64
N PRO A 29 -32.17 -31.46 -16.97
CA PRO A 29 -31.81 -30.23 -17.65
C PRO A 29 -30.37 -30.31 -18.19
N THR A 30 -30.25 -30.19 -19.50
CA THR A 30 -28.99 -30.06 -20.24
C THR A 30 -28.24 -28.80 -19.80
N ILE A 31 -27.25 -28.95 -18.92
CA ILE A 31 -26.30 -27.88 -18.63
C ILE A 31 -25.34 -27.77 -19.81
N ALA A 32 -25.41 -26.64 -20.51
CA ALA A 32 -24.46 -26.28 -21.56
C ALA A 32 -23.03 -26.26 -21.00
N LYS A 33 -22.18 -27.13 -21.53
CA LYS A 33 -20.73 -27.10 -21.36
C LYS A 33 -20.15 -26.02 -22.27
N GLU A 34 -19.55 -24.98 -21.69
CA GLU A 34 -18.35 -24.35 -22.24
C GLU A 34 -17.48 -23.86 -21.08
N PRO A 35 -16.40 -24.56 -20.71
CA PRO A 35 -15.35 -23.96 -19.89
C PRO A 35 -14.40 -23.20 -20.81
N VAL A 36 -14.12 -21.94 -20.45
CA VAL A 36 -12.98 -21.17 -20.93
C VAL A 36 -11.69 -21.91 -20.55
N PRO A 37 -10.79 -22.26 -21.49
CA PRO A 37 -9.45 -22.69 -21.12
C PRO A 37 -8.41 -21.92 -21.93
N VAL A 38 -7.81 -20.90 -21.32
CA VAL A 38 -6.36 -20.69 -21.50
C VAL A 38 -5.79 -20.22 -20.16
N ALA A 39 -5.78 -21.14 -19.19
CA ALA A 39 -4.77 -21.06 -18.14
C ALA A 39 -3.41 -21.22 -18.84
N CYS A 40 -2.42 -20.43 -18.44
CA CYS A 40 -1.08 -20.56 -18.98
C CYS A 40 -0.56 -21.99 -18.78
N ASP A 41 -0.39 -22.73 -19.89
CA ASP A 41 0.04 -24.12 -19.90
C ASP A 41 1.54 -24.21 -19.53
N PRO A 42 1.93 -24.79 -18.38
CA PRO A 42 3.30 -24.72 -17.89
C PRO A 42 4.26 -25.75 -18.53
N ALA A 43 3.92 -26.35 -19.68
CA ALA A 43 4.67 -27.50 -20.19
C ALA A 43 5.01 -27.44 -21.70
N LYS A 44 6.03 -26.63 -22.07
CA LYS A 44 6.97 -27.03 -23.15
C LYS A 44 8.24 -26.17 -23.15
N PRO A 45 9.44 -26.74 -22.89
CA PRO A 45 10.68 -26.06 -23.27
C PRO A 45 10.75 -26.01 -24.82
N PRO A 46 11.20 -24.90 -25.42
CA PRO A 46 11.39 -24.87 -26.87
C PRO A 46 12.48 -25.86 -27.25
N VAL A 47 12.10 -26.88 -28.03
CA VAL A 47 13.04 -27.79 -28.68
C VAL A 47 13.80 -26.99 -29.72
N SER A 48 15.11 -26.85 -29.50
CA SER A 48 16.05 -26.28 -30.45
C SER A 48 16.07 -27.08 -31.75
N ALA A 49 15.67 -26.45 -32.86
CA ALA A 49 16.07 -26.89 -34.19
C ALA A 49 17.39 -26.17 -34.57
N PRO A 50 18.37 -26.86 -35.18
CA PRO A 50 19.64 -26.25 -35.53
C PRO A 50 19.45 -25.31 -36.72
N ALA A 51 19.53 -24.00 -36.48
CA ALA A 51 19.65 -23.01 -37.54
C ALA A 51 21.11 -22.91 -37.99
N THR A 52 21.35 -23.16 -39.26
CA THR A 52 22.59 -22.88 -40.00
C THR A 52 23.07 -21.44 -39.81
N PRO A 53 24.39 -21.17 -39.79
CA PRO A 53 24.92 -19.85 -39.50
C PRO A 53 24.75 -18.92 -40.71
N SER A 54 23.68 -18.12 -40.71
CA SER A 54 23.58 -16.95 -41.57
C SER A 54 24.24 -15.79 -40.85
N THR A 55 25.37 -15.33 -41.39
CA THR A 55 26.12 -14.16 -40.92
C THR A 55 25.28 -12.90 -41.13
N THR A 56 24.43 -12.58 -40.15
CA THR A 56 23.84 -11.24 -40.01
C THR A 56 24.47 -10.60 -38.80
N THR A 57 25.27 -9.57 -39.04
CA THR A 57 25.82 -8.66 -38.04
C THR A 57 24.69 -8.15 -37.15
N ALA A 58 24.52 -8.78 -35.99
CA ALA A 58 23.71 -8.23 -34.91
C ALA A 58 24.45 -6.99 -34.41
N SER A 59 23.97 -5.82 -34.82
CA SER A 59 24.31 -4.57 -34.16
C SER A 59 23.79 -4.70 -32.73
N ALA A 60 24.69 -5.02 -31.80
CA ALA A 60 24.41 -4.98 -30.38
C ALA A 60 23.93 -3.56 -30.07
N VAL A 61 22.64 -3.43 -29.76
CA VAL A 61 22.12 -2.21 -29.15
C VAL A 61 22.78 -2.16 -27.78
N GLU A 62 23.84 -1.36 -27.64
CA GLU A 62 24.36 -0.97 -26.34
C GLU A 62 23.21 -0.32 -25.58
N VAL A 63 22.58 -1.07 -24.67
CA VAL A 63 21.64 -0.49 -23.71
C VAL A 63 22.48 0.45 -22.85
N SER A 64 22.44 1.73 -23.19
CA SER A 64 23.15 2.78 -22.48
C SER A 64 22.85 2.67 -20.99
N ARG A 65 23.89 2.44 -20.18
CA ARG A 65 23.86 2.45 -18.71
C ARG A 65 23.66 3.88 -18.16
N ALA A 66 22.89 4.71 -18.87
CA ALA A 66 22.54 6.04 -18.43
C ALA A 66 21.83 5.96 -17.07
N PRO A 67 22.13 6.89 -16.14
CA PRO A 67 21.50 6.90 -14.83
C PRO A 67 19.97 6.97 -14.97
N ARG A 68 19.26 6.22 -14.14
CA ARG A 68 17.79 6.26 -14.06
C ARG A 68 17.28 7.15 -12.93
N ILE A 69 18.17 7.48 -12.01
CA ILE A 69 17.92 8.37 -10.89
C ILE A 69 18.97 9.46 -10.88
N ASP A 70 18.54 10.67 -10.55
CA ASP A 70 19.40 11.78 -10.13
C ASP A 70 19.28 11.97 -8.61
N VAL A 71 20.41 12.14 -7.94
CA VAL A 71 20.47 12.36 -6.48
C VAL A 71 21.18 13.69 -6.26
N THR A 72 20.51 14.63 -5.60
CA THR A 72 21.08 15.94 -5.30
C THR A 72 20.91 16.28 -3.83
N THR A 73 21.92 16.97 -3.28
CA THR A 73 21.92 17.42 -1.89
C THR A 73 21.97 18.94 -1.82
N ALA A 74 21.16 19.53 -0.95
CA ALA A 74 21.19 20.97 -0.68
C ALA A 74 20.96 21.22 0.83
N THR A 75 21.39 22.37 1.35
CA THR A 75 21.35 22.64 2.79
C THR A 75 20.69 23.96 3.10
N THR A 76 20.03 24.03 4.26
CA THR A 76 19.66 25.29 4.91
C THR A 76 20.11 25.25 6.37
N PRO A 77 20.89 26.25 6.85
CA PRO A 77 21.50 27.30 6.04
C PRO A 77 22.50 26.73 5.01
N ASN A 78 22.84 27.51 3.98
CA ASN A 78 23.86 27.18 2.98
C ASN A 78 25.29 27.53 3.45
N LEU A 79 25.42 28.14 4.63
CA LEU A 79 26.66 28.48 5.33
C LEU A 79 26.50 28.18 6.82
N ALA A 80 27.56 27.67 7.45
CA ALA A 80 27.61 27.50 8.90
C ALA A 80 28.49 28.55 9.56
N ARG A 81 28.22 28.78 10.84
CA ARG A 81 29.00 29.70 11.65
C ARG A 81 30.36 29.06 11.98
N ALA A 82 31.43 29.75 11.63
CA ALA A 82 32.78 29.31 11.97
C ALA A 82 32.94 29.11 13.49
N GLU A 83 33.64 28.06 13.88
CA GLU A 83 34.03 27.74 15.27
C GLU A 83 32.88 27.58 16.27
N LYS A 84 31.61 27.61 15.83
CA LYS A 84 30.43 27.33 16.66
C LYS A 84 29.60 26.21 16.07
N GLU A 85 28.95 25.45 16.95
CA GLU A 85 27.97 24.46 16.52
C GLU A 85 26.81 25.14 15.78
N THR A 86 26.42 24.58 14.65
CA THR A 86 25.32 25.08 13.81
C THR A 86 24.31 23.96 13.54
N GLU A 87 23.01 24.25 13.71
CA GLU A 87 21.94 23.38 13.22
C GLU A 87 21.78 23.52 11.71
N VAL A 88 21.69 22.40 11.01
CA VAL A 88 21.52 22.35 9.56
C VAL A 88 20.42 21.35 9.19
N THR A 89 19.63 21.70 8.19
CA THR A 89 18.75 20.77 7.49
C THR A 89 19.32 20.50 6.11
N VAL A 90 19.63 19.24 5.82
CA VAL A 90 20.06 18.76 4.51
C VAL A 90 18.87 18.14 3.81
N ARG A 91 18.54 18.62 2.61
CA ARG A 91 17.62 17.97 1.68
C ARG A 91 18.41 17.02 0.79
N VAL A 92 18.05 15.74 0.81
CA VAL A 92 18.46 14.74 -0.18
C VAL A 92 17.28 14.56 -1.14
N ARG A 93 17.45 14.99 -2.38
CA ARG A 93 16.44 14.88 -3.44
C ARG A 93 16.80 13.72 -4.36
N VAL A 94 15.93 12.74 -4.46
CA VAL A 94 16.05 11.59 -5.36
C VAL A 94 14.97 11.72 -6.45
N ARG A 95 15.39 11.80 -7.71
CA ARG A 95 14.49 12.05 -8.85
C ARG A 95 14.59 10.94 -9.88
N GLY A 96 13.45 10.41 -10.30
CA GLY A 96 13.38 9.51 -11.45
C GLY A 96 13.61 10.28 -12.75
N LEU A 97 14.63 9.90 -13.51
CA LEU A 97 14.97 10.53 -14.77
C LEU A 97 14.06 10.04 -15.90
N PRO A 98 13.73 10.90 -16.88
CA PRO A 98 12.98 10.48 -18.06
C PRO A 98 13.62 9.33 -18.81
N LEU A 99 12.80 8.36 -19.20
CA LEU A 99 13.22 7.29 -20.11
C LEU A 99 13.04 7.80 -21.54
N ALA A 100 14.06 7.63 -22.38
CA ALA A 100 13.88 7.80 -23.82
C ALA A 100 12.98 6.67 -24.33
N GLN A 101 11.69 6.97 -24.52
CA GLN A 101 10.62 6.09 -25.05
C GLN A 101 10.86 4.59 -24.82
N THR A 102 10.72 4.12 -23.58
CA THR A 102 10.65 2.69 -23.30
C THR A 102 9.22 2.19 -23.51
N GLN A 103 9.09 1.00 -24.10
CA GLN A 103 7.81 0.30 -24.18
C GLN A 103 7.25 0.06 -22.77
N ARG A 104 5.94 0.20 -22.62
CA ARG A 104 5.22 -0.08 -21.37
C ARG A 104 5.58 -1.49 -20.87
N PRO A 105 6.10 -1.66 -19.64
CA PRO A 105 6.33 -3.00 -19.10
C PRO A 105 5.00 -3.75 -18.97
N PRO A 106 4.95 -5.06 -19.27
CA PRO A 106 3.75 -5.86 -19.10
C PRO A 106 3.29 -5.86 -17.64
N LEU A 107 1.97 -5.87 -17.43
CA LEU A 107 1.38 -5.93 -16.10
C LEU A 107 0.92 -7.36 -15.78
N ASP A 108 1.13 -7.78 -14.54
CA ASP A 108 0.60 -9.02 -13.97
C ASP A 108 -0.25 -8.69 -12.75
N LEU A 109 -1.57 -8.78 -12.91
CA LEU A 109 -2.55 -8.24 -11.99
C LEU A 109 -3.38 -9.35 -11.32
N ALA A 110 -3.39 -9.40 -9.99
CA ALA A 110 -4.36 -10.20 -9.24
C ALA A 110 -5.43 -9.29 -8.64
N LEU A 111 -6.67 -9.45 -9.09
CA LEU A 111 -7.85 -8.77 -8.56
C LEU A 111 -8.50 -9.66 -7.51
N VAL A 112 -8.49 -9.21 -6.26
CA VAL A 112 -9.07 -9.92 -5.11
C VAL A 112 -10.30 -9.16 -4.66
N VAL A 113 -11.49 -9.76 -4.84
CA VAL A 113 -12.78 -9.09 -4.73
C VAL A 113 -13.59 -9.68 -3.58
N ASP A 114 -14.02 -8.82 -2.66
CA ASP A 114 -14.92 -9.18 -1.57
C ASP A 114 -16.30 -9.50 -2.14
N THR A 115 -16.82 -10.66 -1.76
CA THR A 115 -18.17 -11.11 -2.09
C THR A 115 -18.94 -11.48 -0.84
N SER A 116 -18.53 -11.02 0.33
CA SER A 116 -19.25 -11.30 1.58
C SER A 116 -20.65 -10.69 1.59
N GLY A 117 -21.50 -11.13 2.53
CA GLY A 117 -22.89 -10.66 2.60
C GLY A 117 -23.08 -9.15 2.77
N SER A 118 -22.08 -8.41 3.28
CA SER A 118 -22.11 -6.94 3.34
C SER A 118 -22.11 -6.28 1.96
N MET A 119 -21.50 -6.95 0.98
CA MET A 119 -21.42 -6.48 -0.40
C MET A 119 -22.76 -6.57 -1.14
N ASP A 120 -23.83 -7.11 -0.56
CA ASP A 120 -25.11 -7.28 -1.26
C ASP A 120 -25.71 -5.94 -1.74
N GLY A 121 -26.48 -6.01 -2.82
CA GLY A 121 -27.09 -4.84 -3.46
C GLY A 121 -26.08 -3.97 -4.22
N VAL A 122 -25.98 -2.68 -3.86
CA VAL A 122 -25.24 -1.69 -4.66
C VAL A 122 -23.72 -1.89 -4.60
N ALA A 123 -23.19 -2.43 -3.50
CA ALA A 123 -21.76 -2.58 -3.30
C ALA A 123 -21.15 -3.61 -4.27
N ILE A 124 -21.78 -4.77 -4.46
CA ILE A 124 -21.31 -5.79 -5.42
C ILE A 124 -21.42 -5.29 -6.87
N GLU A 125 -22.46 -4.53 -7.21
CA GLU A 125 -22.57 -3.95 -8.56
C GLU A 125 -21.42 -2.95 -8.82
N LYS A 126 -21.10 -2.10 -7.84
CA LYS A 126 -19.94 -1.20 -7.91
C LYS A 126 -18.62 -1.96 -7.99
N ALA A 127 -18.48 -3.06 -7.26
CA ALA A 127 -17.29 -3.91 -7.33
C ALA A 127 -17.11 -4.55 -8.71
N ARG A 128 -18.19 -5.08 -9.31
CA ARG A 128 -18.15 -5.61 -10.68
C ARG A 128 -17.81 -4.53 -11.70
N GLU A 129 -18.41 -3.35 -11.59
CA GLU A 129 -18.10 -2.22 -12.46
C GLU A 129 -16.62 -1.84 -12.34
N ALA A 130 -16.14 -1.64 -11.12
CA ALA A 130 -14.75 -1.33 -10.81
C ALA A 130 -13.79 -2.36 -11.44
N VAL A 131 -13.97 -3.65 -11.12
CA VAL A 131 -13.12 -4.74 -11.61
C VAL A 131 -13.20 -4.86 -13.14
N GLY A 132 -14.37 -4.67 -13.72
CA GLY A 132 -14.56 -4.63 -15.18
C GLY A 132 -13.76 -3.50 -15.85
N ARG A 133 -13.76 -2.30 -15.24
CA ARG A 133 -12.94 -1.17 -15.71
C ARG A 133 -11.44 -1.46 -15.57
N LEU A 134 -11.01 -2.07 -14.47
CA LEU A 134 -9.60 -2.48 -14.28
C LEU A 134 -9.15 -3.42 -15.41
N VAL A 135 -10.00 -4.39 -15.79
CA VAL A 135 -9.72 -5.30 -16.91
C VAL A 135 -9.71 -4.55 -18.25
N ASP A 136 -10.55 -3.54 -18.46
CA ASP A 136 -10.55 -2.73 -19.69
C ASP A 136 -9.25 -1.92 -19.87
N LEU A 137 -8.57 -1.55 -18.77
CA LEU A 137 -7.32 -0.80 -18.79
C LEU A 137 -6.08 -1.63 -19.13
N LEU A 138 -6.19 -2.96 -19.05
CA LEU A 138 -5.08 -3.86 -19.38
C LEU A 138 -4.76 -3.80 -20.87
N ALA A 139 -3.48 -3.75 -21.21
CA ALA A 139 -3.02 -3.83 -22.59
C ALA A 139 -3.05 -5.28 -23.10
N GLU A 140 -3.03 -5.46 -24.42
CA GLU A 140 -2.80 -6.79 -25.00
C GLU A 140 -1.44 -7.32 -24.54
N GLY A 141 -1.42 -8.53 -23.98
CA GLY A 141 -0.23 -9.15 -23.44
C GLY A 141 -0.05 -9.04 -21.93
N ASP A 142 -0.81 -8.18 -21.26
CA ASP A 142 -0.92 -8.18 -19.79
C ASP A 142 -1.56 -9.48 -19.30
N VAL A 143 -1.36 -9.79 -18.02
CA VAL A 143 -1.89 -10.99 -17.39
C VAL A 143 -2.81 -10.59 -16.24
N VAL A 144 -3.95 -11.25 -16.10
CA VAL A 144 -4.89 -11.03 -15.00
C VAL A 144 -5.35 -12.35 -14.38
N SER A 145 -5.52 -12.34 -13.06
CA SER A 145 -6.29 -13.34 -12.32
C SER A 145 -7.36 -12.64 -11.48
N ILE A 146 -8.51 -13.28 -11.32
CA ILE A 146 -9.63 -12.75 -10.54
C ILE A 146 -9.99 -13.79 -9.49
N VAL A 147 -9.87 -13.39 -8.23
CA VAL A 147 -10.19 -14.19 -7.05
C VAL A 147 -11.29 -13.48 -6.29
N THR A 148 -12.36 -14.18 -5.96
CA THR A 148 -13.40 -13.70 -5.06
C THR A 148 -13.22 -14.32 -3.68
N PHE A 149 -13.59 -13.61 -2.62
CA PHE A 149 -13.63 -14.19 -1.28
C PHE A 149 -14.93 -13.84 -0.57
N GLY A 150 -15.63 -14.88 -0.13
CA GLY A 150 -16.71 -14.82 0.83
C GLY A 150 -16.33 -15.72 2.00
N SER A 151 -17.11 -16.79 2.24
CA SER A 151 -16.74 -17.82 3.22
C SER A 151 -15.45 -18.56 2.87
N HIS A 152 -15.15 -18.70 1.57
CA HIS A 152 -13.93 -19.32 1.04
C HIS A 152 -13.47 -18.54 -0.19
N PRO A 153 -12.15 -18.51 -0.46
CA PRO A 153 -11.63 -17.93 -1.70
C PRO A 153 -11.95 -18.82 -2.90
N LYS A 154 -12.30 -18.20 -4.02
CA LYS A 154 -12.58 -18.87 -5.29
C LYS A 154 -11.87 -18.14 -6.43
N VAL A 155 -11.15 -18.88 -7.26
CA VAL A 155 -10.58 -18.34 -8.50
C VAL A 155 -11.69 -18.31 -9.56
N VAL A 156 -12.13 -17.11 -9.93
CA VAL A 156 -13.15 -16.86 -10.95
C VAL A 156 -12.53 -16.83 -12.34
N VAL A 157 -11.37 -16.19 -12.46
CA VAL A 157 -10.54 -16.20 -13.67
C VAL A 157 -9.14 -16.63 -13.24
N PRO A 158 -8.66 -17.81 -13.67
CA PRO A 158 -7.27 -18.22 -13.41
C PRO A 158 -6.32 -17.26 -14.12
N THR A 159 -5.04 -17.28 -13.76
CA THR A 159 -4.03 -16.44 -14.42
C THR A 159 -4.10 -16.58 -15.95
N THR A 160 -4.58 -15.52 -16.61
CA THR A 160 -4.96 -15.49 -18.02
C THR A 160 -4.33 -14.28 -18.69
N LYS A 161 -3.69 -14.50 -19.84
CA LYS A 161 -3.18 -13.43 -20.68
C LYS A 161 -4.34 -12.71 -21.37
N ILE A 162 -4.35 -11.38 -21.33
CA ILE A 162 -5.36 -10.53 -21.93
C ILE A 162 -5.05 -10.29 -23.41
N ASP A 163 -6.02 -10.63 -24.25
CA ASP A 163 -6.07 -10.33 -25.68
C ASP A 163 -7.53 -10.11 -26.11
N LYS A 164 -7.78 -10.07 -27.42
CA LYS A 164 -9.13 -9.83 -27.98
C LYS A 164 -10.10 -10.98 -27.71
N GLU A 165 -9.61 -12.20 -27.48
CA GLU A 165 -10.41 -13.40 -27.28
C GLU A 165 -10.68 -13.65 -25.79
N THR A 166 -9.70 -13.44 -24.92
CA THR A 166 -9.81 -13.74 -23.49
C THR A 166 -10.51 -12.63 -22.69
N ARG A 167 -10.37 -11.37 -23.10
CA ARG A 167 -10.96 -10.22 -22.38
C ARG A 167 -12.48 -10.30 -22.25
N PRO A 168 -13.26 -10.60 -23.30
CA PRO A 168 -14.71 -10.76 -23.16
C PRO A 168 -15.08 -11.87 -22.16
N GLY A 169 -14.34 -12.98 -22.14
CA GLY A 169 -14.55 -14.08 -21.19
C GLY A 169 -14.32 -13.66 -19.74
N ALA A 170 -13.24 -12.91 -19.47
CA ALA A 170 -12.99 -12.36 -18.13
C ALA A 170 -14.12 -11.43 -17.67
N LYS A 171 -14.62 -10.55 -18.56
CA LYS A 171 -15.75 -9.65 -18.25
C LYS A 171 -17.06 -10.40 -18.01
N ALA A 172 -17.32 -11.44 -18.78
CA ALA A 172 -18.49 -12.31 -18.57
C ALA A 172 -18.42 -13.00 -17.20
N ALA A 173 -17.24 -13.47 -16.79
CA ALA A 173 -17.04 -14.08 -15.48
C ALA A 173 -17.26 -13.07 -14.32
N ILE A 174 -16.79 -11.83 -14.48
CA ILE A 174 -17.03 -10.74 -13.51
C ILE A 174 -18.53 -10.47 -13.34
N ALA A 175 -19.30 -10.44 -14.44
CA ALA A 175 -20.74 -10.20 -14.41
C ALA A 175 -21.53 -11.25 -13.61
N GLN A 176 -20.96 -12.44 -13.38
CA GLN A 176 -21.60 -13.53 -12.62
C GLN A 176 -21.25 -13.56 -11.13
N ILE A 177 -20.35 -12.68 -10.65
CA ILE A 177 -19.91 -12.65 -9.25
C ILE A 177 -21.06 -12.23 -8.33
N LYS A 178 -21.48 -13.05 -7.36
CA LYS A 178 -22.58 -12.69 -6.44
C LYS A 178 -22.08 -12.54 -5.01
N ALA A 179 -22.75 -11.68 -4.23
CA ALA A 179 -22.49 -11.56 -2.80
C ALA A 179 -23.09 -12.76 -2.06
N GLU A 180 -22.26 -13.48 -1.31
CA GLU A 180 -22.62 -14.61 -0.47
C GLU A 180 -21.57 -14.87 0.64
N GLY A 181 -22.03 -15.34 1.79
CA GLY A 181 -21.17 -15.89 2.84
C GLY A 181 -20.52 -14.87 3.78
N THR A 182 -19.49 -15.31 4.50
CA THR A 182 -18.70 -14.51 5.45
C THR A 182 -17.49 -13.84 4.78
N THR A 183 -16.50 -13.35 5.52
CA THR A 183 -15.36 -12.58 4.97
C THR A 183 -14.00 -13.23 5.28
N ASP A 184 -13.56 -14.17 4.44
CA ASP A 184 -12.21 -14.77 4.46
C ASP A 184 -11.20 -13.97 3.62
N MET A 185 -10.89 -12.76 4.08
CA MET A 185 -9.95 -11.85 3.40
C MET A 185 -8.53 -12.44 3.33
N ALA A 186 -8.08 -13.14 4.37
CA ALA A 186 -6.75 -13.75 4.41
C ALA A 186 -6.61 -14.84 3.34
N GLY A 187 -7.59 -15.73 3.21
CA GLY A 187 -7.64 -16.74 2.14
C GLY A 187 -7.66 -16.12 0.75
N GLY A 188 -8.43 -15.03 0.57
CA GLY A 188 -8.48 -14.27 -0.68
C GLY A 188 -7.11 -13.71 -1.10
N LEU A 189 -6.45 -12.99 -0.19
CA LEU A 189 -5.12 -12.40 -0.44
C LEU A 189 -4.05 -13.47 -0.69
N ALA A 190 -4.04 -14.55 0.10
CA ALA A 190 -3.09 -15.64 -0.09
C ALA A 190 -3.28 -16.33 -1.45
N THR A 191 -4.52 -16.54 -1.87
CA THR A 191 -4.86 -17.14 -3.18
C THR A 191 -4.45 -16.21 -4.33
N GLY A 192 -4.72 -14.90 -4.22
CA GLY A 192 -4.28 -13.92 -5.21
C GLY A 192 -2.76 -13.86 -5.35
N LEU A 193 -2.03 -13.89 -4.23
CA LEU A 193 -0.56 -13.93 -4.25
C LEU A 193 -0.03 -15.23 -4.88
N ALA A 194 -0.73 -16.35 -4.67
CA ALA A 194 -0.38 -17.62 -5.32
C ALA A 194 -0.60 -17.58 -6.85
N GLN A 195 -1.65 -16.93 -7.34
CA GLN A 195 -1.89 -16.75 -8.78
C GLN A 195 -0.76 -15.93 -9.45
N LEU A 196 -0.25 -14.89 -8.79
CA LEU A 196 0.89 -14.10 -9.29
C LEU A 196 2.20 -14.90 -9.29
N ARG A 197 2.45 -15.71 -8.25
CA ARG A 197 3.64 -16.58 -8.19
C ARG A 197 3.65 -17.64 -9.29
N GLY A 198 2.47 -18.15 -9.66
CA GLY A 198 2.28 -19.10 -10.76
C GLY A 198 2.11 -18.44 -12.13
N SER A 199 2.30 -17.12 -12.24
CA SER A 199 2.01 -16.38 -13.45
C SER A 199 3.01 -16.67 -14.57
N CYS A 200 2.49 -16.59 -15.79
CA CYS A 200 3.22 -16.67 -17.06
C CYS A 200 3.68 -15.31 -17.56
N ALA A 201 3.55 -14.27 -16.74
CA ALA A 201 4.04 -12.95 -17.07
C ALA A 201 5.56 -12.97 -17.32
N PRO A 202 6.07 -12.14 -18.25
CA PRO A 202 7.49 -12.09 -18.55
C PRO A 202 8.29 -11.58 -17.32
N PRO A 203 9.60 -11.91 -17.21
CA PRO A 203 10.40 -11.56 -16.03
C PRO A 203 10.48 -10.07 -15.70
N ASN A 204 10.25 -9.19 -16.68
CA ASN A 204 10.24 -7.74 -16.49
C ASN A 204 8.85 -7.19 -16.09
N ALA A 205 7.83 -8.04 -16.00
CA ALA A 205 6.48 -7.63 -15.67
C ALA A 205 6.39 -6.95 -14.30
N ILE A 206 5.38 -6.10 -14.15
CA ILE A 206 5.04 -5.47 -12.88
C ILE A 206 3.95 -6.31 -12.24
N HIS A 207 4.24 -6.91 -11.08
CA HIS A 207 3.27 -7.67 -10.32
C HIS A 207 2.51 -6.75 -9.36
N ARG A 208 1.17 -6.84 -9.37
CA ARG A 208 0.33 -6.05 -8.47
C ARG A 208 -0.87 -6.87 -8.00
N LEU A 209 -1.20 -6.75 -6.73
CA LEU A 209 -2.46 -7.24 -6.19
C LEU A 209 -3.36 -6.05 -5.87
N VAL A 210 -4.63 -6.13 -6.25
CA VAL A 210 -5.65 -5.13 -5.92
C VAL A 210 -6.73 -5.81 -5.10
N LEU A 211 -6.87 -5.40 -3.84
CA LEU A 211 -7.96 -5.80 -2.96
C LEU A 211 -9.11 -4.82 -3.13
N VAL A 212 -10.30 -5.31 -3.45
CA VAL A 212 -11.53 -4.53 -3.59
C VAL A 212 -12.55 -5.06 -2.61
N GLY A 213 -13.07 -4.23 -1.71
CA GLY A 213 -14.05 -4.72 -0.75
C GLY A 213 -14.54 -3.69 0.26
N ASP A 214 -15.56 -4.09 1.00
CA ASP A 214 -16.14 -3.34 2.10
C ASP A 214 -15.94 -4.03 3.48
N GLY A 215 -15.30 -5.20 3.52
CA GLY A 215 -15.38 -6.08 4.68
C GLY A 215 -14.40 -5.77 5.82
N VAL A 216 -14.89 -5.94 7.04
CA VAL A 216 -14.09 -6.25 8.24
C VAL A 216 -13.78 -7.75 8.19
N PRO A 217 -12.51 -8.20 8.23
CA PRO A 217 -12.23 -9.63 8.19
C PRO A 217 -12.72 -10.32 9.45
N ASN A 218 -13.02 -11.62 9.34
CA ASN A 218 -13.33 -12.44 10.51
C ASN A 218 -12.14 -12.57 11.48
N ASP A 219 -10.91 -12.55 10.94
CA ASP A 219 -9.66 -12.49 11.69
C ASP A 219 -8.66 -11.58 10.96
N SER A 220 -8.26 -10.49 11.62
CA SER A 220 -7.36 -9.47 11.06
C SER A 220 -5.88 -9.80 11.23
N ALA A 221 -5.51 -10.72 12.14
CA ALA A 221 -4.11 -11.03 12.42
C ALA A 221 -3.36 -11.69 11.23
N PRO A 222 -3.95 -12.64 10.47
CA PRO A 222 -3.30 -13.25 9.31
C PRO A 222 -3.12 -12.29 8.13
N VAL A 223 -4.02 -11.32 7.99
CA VAL A 223 -4.07 -10.38 6.85
C VAL A 223 -2.80 -9.54 6.77
N LEU A 224 -2.33 -9.00 7.90
CA LEU A 224 -1.12 -8.16 7.93
C LEU A 224 0.17 -8.97 7.68
N GLN A 225 0.20 -10.25 8.05
CA GLN A 225 1.33 -11.12 7.73
C GLN A 225 1.42 -11.39 6.23
N ILE A 226 0.28 -11.55 5.55
CA ILE A 226 0.26 -11.71 4.09
C ILE A 226 0.75 -10.42 3.40
N ALA A 227 0.41 -9.24 3.94
CA ALA A 227 0.94 -7.97 3.41
C ALA A 227 2.48 -7.89 3.48
N ASP A 228 3.10 -8.40 4.55
CA ASP A 228 4.57 -8.49 4.65
C ASP A 228 5.15 -9.48 3.64
N GLN A 229 4.50 -10.63 3.46
CA GLN A 229 4.93 -11.63 2.47
C GLN A 229 4.85 -11.06 1.05
N ALA A 230 3.80 -10.30 0.75
CA ALA A 230 3.60 -9.62 -0.52
C ALA A 230 4.71 -8.58 -0.76
N LYS A 231 5.09 -7.79 0.26
CA LYS A 231 6.26 -6.90 0.21
C LYS A 231 7.55 -7.66 -0.10
N ALA A 232 7.81 -8.77 0.61
CA ALA A 232 9.00 -9.58 0.41
C ALA A 232 9.06 -10.21 -1.00
N ALA A 233 7.91 -10.48 -1.60
CA ALA A 233 7.78 -10.98 -2.96
C ALA A 233 7.76 -9.87 -4.03
N HIS A 234 7.95 -8.59 -3.67
CA HIS A 234 7.81 -7.44 -4.56
C HIS A 234 6.43 -7.34 -5.25
N VAL A 235 5.37 -7.72 -4.53
CA VAL A 235 3.97 -7.61 -4.95
C VAL A 235 3.24 -6.63 -4.02
N PRO A 236 3.18 -5.34 -4.35
CA PRO A 236 2.41 -4.39 -3.56
C PRO A 236 0.91 -4.71 -3.60
N ILE A 237 0.17 -4.41 -2.51
CA ILE A 237 -1.28 -4.64 -2.40
C ILE A 237 -2.01 -3.29 -2.37
N THR A 238 -2.56 -2.85 -3.50
CA THR A 238 -3.45 -1.68 -3.53
C THR A 238 -4.80 -2.07 -2.95
N THR A 239 -5.32 -1.31 -2.00
CA THR A 239 -6.61 -1.61 -1.38
C THR A 239 -7.64 -0.54 -1.75
N LEU A 240 -8.81 -0.96 -2.25
CA LEU A 240 -9.92 -0.12 -2.68
C LEU A 240 -11.12 -0.36 -1.77
N GLY A 241 -11.42 0.61 -0.90
CA GLY A 241 -12.58 0.59 -0.02
C GLY A 241 -13.84 1.04 -0.77
N LEU A 242 -14.88 0.22 -0.72
CA LEU A 242 -16.19 0.51 -1.31
C LEU A 242 -17.24 0.75 -0.21
N GLY A 243 -18.07 1.78 -0.36
CA GLY A 243 -19.14 2.07 0.61
C GLY A 243 -18.65 2.67 1.94
N ASN A 244 -19.50 2.72 2.97
CA ASN A 244 -19.19 3.47 4.20
C ASN A 244 -18.70 2.60 5.38
N ASP A 245 -18.78 1.28 5.27
CA ASP A 245 -18.74 0.36 6.42
C ASP A 245 -17.51 -0.57 6.47
N PHE A 246 -16.41 -0.19 5.81
CA PHE A 246 -15.19 -1.00 5.75
C PHE A 246 -14.15 -0.69 6.83
N ASP A 247 -13.31 -1.69 7.16
CA ASP A 247 -12.17 -1.50 8.07
C ASP A 247 -11.03 -0.77 7.36
N GLU A 248 -11.16 0.55 7.28
CA GLU A 248 -10.12 1.42 6.72
C GLU A 248 -8.78 1.25 7.43
N THR A 249 -8.79 1.02 8.75
CA THR A 249 -7.53 0.89 9.51
C THR A 249 -6.74 -0.30 9.02
N LEU A 250 -7.43 -1.43 8.81
CA LEU A 250 -6.82 -2.62 8.25
C LEU A 250 -6.40 -2.42 6.79
N MET A 251 -7.28 -1.90 5.92
CA MET A 251 -6.97 -1.73 4.49
C MET A 251 -5.77 -0.80 4.28
N VAL A 252 -5.74 0.33 5.00
CA VAL A 252 -4.59 1.25 5.02
C VAL A 252 -3.34 0.52 5.53
N ALA A 253 -3.44 -0.27 6.58
CA ALA A 253 -2.30 -1.02 7.10
C ALA A 253 -1.79 -2.08 6.10
N VAL A 254 -2.67 -2.78 5.37
CA VAL A 254 -2.31 -3.76 4.33
C VAL A 254 -1.58 -3.07 3.19
N ALA A 255 -2.13 -1.97 2.67
CA ALA A 255 -1.49 -1.19 1.61
C ALA A 255 -0.12 -0.68 2.07
N GLN A 256 -0.02 -0.10 3.26
CA GLN A 256 1.23 0.43 3.79
C GLN A 256 2.28 -0.66 4.02
N ARG A 257 1.92 -1.79 4.62
CA ARG A 257 2.84 -2.90 4.88
C ARG A 257 3.34 -3.54 3.58
N SER A 258 2.51 -3.55 2.53
CA SER A 258 2.90 -4.04 1.20
C SER A 258 3.57 -2.99 0.30
N SER A 259 3.76 -1.75 0.78
CA SER A 259 4.32 -0.61 0.02
C SER A 259 3.46 -0.10 -1.15
N ALA A 260 2.13 -0.19 -0.99
CA ALA A 260 1.11 0.33 -1.89
C ALA A 260 0.25 1.41 -1.21
N THR A 261 -0.78 1.87 -1.91
CA THR A 261 -1.72 2.91 -1.46
C THR A 261 -3.12 2.37 -1.23
N PHE A 262 -3.81 2.97 -0.26
CA PHE A 262 -5.25 2.79 -0.06
C PHE A 262 -6.01 3.89 -0.79
N HIS A 263 -7.15 3.53 -1.37
CA HIS A 263 -8.08 4.48 -1.97
C HIS A 263 -9.50 4.18 -1.52
N PHE A 264 -10.20 5.22 -1.09
CA PHE A 264 -11.63 5.19 -0.90
C PHE A 264 -12.30 5.58 -2.20
N VAL A 265 -13.33 4.83 -2.62
CA VAL A 265 -14.06 5.13 -3.85
C VAL A 265 -15.56 5.06 -3.65
N GLU A 266 -16.24 6.14 -4.01
CA GLU A 266 -17.69 6.27 -3.88
C GLU A 266 -18.46 5.59 -5.02
N ASP A 267 -17.88 5.48 -6.22
CA ASP A 267 -18.48 4.86 -7.40
C ASP A 267 -17.46 4.13 -8.30
N GLY A 268 -17.94 3.34 -9.27
CA GLY A 268 -17.06 2.57 -10.16
C GLY A 268 -16.20 3.44 -11.10
N ALA A 269 -16.65 4.66 -11.42
CA ALA A 269 -15.91 5.59 -12.27
C ALA A 269 -14.66 6.16 -11.58
N GLY A 270 -14.77 6.46 -10.28
CA GLY A 270 -13.63 6.86 -9.46
C GLY A 270 -12.53 5.80 -9.38
N VAL A 271 -12.91 4.50 -9.45
CA VAL A 271 -11.93 3.40 -9.39
C VAL A 271 -11.04 3.43 -10.62
N ALA A 272 -11.63 3.60 -11.81
CA ALA A 272 -10.88 3.64 -13.06
C ALA A 272 -9.87 4.79 -13.05
N ALA A 273 -10.29 6.01 -12.71
CA ALA A 273 -9.42 7.18 -12.72
C ALA A 273 -8.25 7.07 -11.71
N VAL A 274 -8.54 6.56 -10.50
CA VAL A 274 -7.52 6.34 -9.48
C VAL A 274 -6.53 5.26 -9.92
N PHE A 275 -7.05 4.16 -10.46
CA PHE A 275 -6.21 3.06 -10.91
C PHE A 275 -5.42 3.40 -12.17
N GLU A 276 -5.97 4.12 -13.15
CA GLU A 276 -5.24 4.64 -14.31
C GLU A 276 -4.04 5.48 -13.89
N LYS A 277 -4.23 6.35 -12.90
CA LYS A 277 -3.13 7.17 -12.36
C LYS A 277 -2.06 6.32 -11.70
N GLU A 278 -2.47 5.31 -10.96
CA GLU A 278 -1.58 4.38 -10.25
C GLU A 278 -0.87 3.43 -11.24
N LEU A 279 -1.55 2.97 -12.30
CA LEU A 279 -0.98 2.22 -13.43
C LEU A 279 0.02 3.06 -14.20
N THR A 280 -0.34 4.28 -14.60
CA THR A 280 0.57 5.19 -15.31
C THR A 280 1.84 5.42 -14.50
N ARG A 281 1.71 5.51 -13.17
CA ARG A 281 2.85 5.60 -12.26
C ARG A 281 3.69 4.32 -12.26
N MET A 282 3.06 3.14 -12.25
CA MET A 282 3.72 1.83 -12.33
C MET A 282 4.46 1.63 -13.65
N GLU A 283 3.82 1.90 -14.77
CA GLU A 283 4.38 1.74 -16.13
C GLU A 283 5.65 2.57 -16.32
N ARG A 284 5.75 3.67 -15.59
CA ARG A 284 6.87 4.60 -15.61
C ARG A 284 7.89 4.36 -14.51
N VAL A 285 7.85 3.24 -13.79
CA VAL A 285 8.86 2.94 -12.76
C VAL A 285 10.24 2.82 -13.40
N VAL A 286 11.13 3.75 -13.07
CA VAL A 286 12.53 3.78 -13.55
C VAL A 286 13.49 3.14 -12.57
N ALA A 287 13.06 2.96 -11.31
CA ALA A 287 13.83 2.34 -10.25
C ALA A 287 12.93 1.60 -9.27
N ARG A 288 13.19 0.30 -9.09
CA ARG A 288 12.49 -0.58 -8.15
C ARG A 288 13.29 -0.76 -6.87
N GLY A 289 12.58 -0.85 -5.74
CA GLY A 289 13.17 -1.17 -4.45
C GLY A 289 14.25 -0.17 -4.00
N THR A 290 14.08 1.11 -4.30
CA THR A 290 15.05 2.16 -3.99
C THR A 290 15.31 2.24 -2.49
N GLN A 291 16.57 2.13 -2.10
CA GLN A 291 17.06 2.30 -0.73
C GLN A 291 18.02 3.48 -0.70
N LEU A 292 17.82 4.39 0.25
CA LEU A 292 18.73 5.49 0.54
C LEU A 292 19.51 5.17 1.81
N GLU A 293 20.82 5.17 1.71
CA GLU A 293 21.75 5.17 2.84
C GLU A 293 22.30 6.58 3.05
N ILE A 294 22.24 7.06 4.28
CA ILE A 294 22.83 8.34 4.69
C ILE A 294 23.98 8.06 5.66
N VAL A 295 25.16 8.57 5.35
CA VAL A 295 26.35 8.46 6.21
C VAL A 295 26.77 9.86 6.66
N GLY A 296 26.69 10.14 7.96
CA GLY A 296 27.10 11.42 8.53
C GLY A 296 28.61 11.65 8.47
N GLY A 297 29.02 12.86 8.06
CA GLY A 297 30.42 13.27 7.99
C GLY A 297 31.06 13.50 9.36
N PRO A 298 32.39 13.74 9.41
CA PRO A 298 33.11 13.98 10.65
C PRO A 298 32.58 15.20 11.41
N GLY A 299 32.25 15.02 12.69
CA GLY A 299 31.75 16.11 13.53
C GLY A 299 30.27 16.48 13.29
N VAL A 300 29.55 15.68 12.49
CA VAL A 300 28.10 15.82 12.30
C VAL A 300 27.35 14.86 13.21
N THR A 301 26.31 15.35 13.87
CA THR A 301 25.36 14.55 14.66
C THR A 301 24.00 14.63 14.00
N ILE A 302 23.55 13.53 13.39
CA ILE A 302 22.19 13.42 12.86
C ILE A 302 21.21 13.42 14.05
N ARG A 303 20.29 14.38 14.06
CA ARG A 303 19.27 14.52 15.11
C ARG A 303 17.99 13.79 14.73
N GLU A 304 17.61 13.89 13.47
CA GLU A 304 16.33 13.40 12.98
C GLU A 304 16.38 13.26 11.45
N ILE A 305 15.73 12.21 10.93
CA ILE A 305 15.33 12.16 9.53
C ILE A 305 13.81 12.24 9.50
N VAL A 306 13.30 13.33 8.92
CA VAL A 306 11.87 13.65 8.99
C VAL A 306 11.07 12.55 8.27
N GLY A 307 10.04 12.00 8.94
CA GLY A 307 9.22 10.91 8.40
C GLY A 307 9.75 9.49 8.66
N PHE A 308 11.00 9.33 9.10
CA PHE A 308 11.63 8.01 9.31
C PHE A 308 12.03 7.73 10.77
N GLY A 309 11.67 8.65 11.69
CA GLY A 309 11.90 8.49 13.12
C GLY A 309 13.29 8.97 13.60
N ALA A 310 13.56 8.73 14.88
CA ALA A 310 14.81 9.17 15.52
C ALA A 310 15.94 8.18 15.21
N VAL A 311 16.89 8.59 14.37
CA VAL A 311 18.16 7.89 14.17
C VAL A 311 19.14 8.35 15.26
N SER A 312 18.88 7.96 16.51
CA SER A 312 19.70 8.43 17.63
C SER A 312 21.00 7.62 17.71
N GLY A 313 22.11 8.24 17.30
CA GLY A 313 23.47 7.78 17.63
C GLY A 313 24.19 6.93 16.58
N SER A 314 23.53 6.48 15.51
CA SER A 314 24.22 5.82 14.39
C SER A 314 24.71 6.84 13.36
N ARG A 315 25.94 6.66 12.85
CA ARG A 315 26.46 7.45 11.72
C ARG A 315 25.76 7.12 10.40
N VAL A 316 25.16 5.93 10.32
CA VAL A 316 24.52 5.40 9.12
C VAL A 316 23.02 5.26 9.36
N ALA A 317 22.21 5.65 8.38
CA ALA A 317 20.77 5.43 8.35
C ALA A 317 20.38 4.81 7.01
N HIS A 318 19.51 3.78 7.03
CA HIS A 318 18.94 3.18 5.82
C HIS A 318 17.46 3.47 5.73
N LEU A 319 17.02 3.97 4.58
CA LEU A 319 15.68 4.47 4.33
C LEU A 319 15.11 3.80 3.09
N PRO A 320 14.04 3.00 3.22
CA PRO A 320 13.34 2.48 2.05
C PRO A 320 12.53 3.61 1.40
N LEU A 321 12.93 4.01 0.19
CA LEU A 321 12.18 4.99 -0.63
C LEU A 321 11.17 4.31 -1.56
N GLY A 322 11.31 3.00 -1.76
CA GLY A 322 10.41 2.19 -2.58
C GLY A 322 10.61 2.43 -4.08
N ASP A 323 9.56 2.24 -4.87
CA ASP A 323 9.64 2.40 -6.32
C ASP A 323 9.53 3.87 -6.72
N LEU A 324 10.35 4.26 -7.71
CA LEU A 324 10.39 5.60 -8.25
C LEU A 324 10.00 5.62 -9.73
N ALA A 325 8.98 6.41 -10.04
CA ALA A 325 8.53 6.64 -11.41
C ALA A 325 9.30 7.78 -12.10
N GLU A 326 9.26 7.80 -13.43
CA GLU A 326 9.74 8.88 -14.27
C GLU A 326 9.17 10.23 -13.79
N GLY A 327 10.06 11.21 -13.60
CA GLY A 327 9.69 12.55 -13.14
C GLY A 327 9.29 12.63 -11.68
N GLN A 328 9.07 11.50 -10.99
CA GLN A 328 8.77 11.50 -9.57
C GLN A 328 9.99 11.98 -8.76
N VAL A 329 9.72 12.84 -7.78
CA VAL A 329 10.73 13.41 -6.89
C VAL A 329 10.43 12.97 -5.47
N ARG A 330 11.49 12.60 -4.75
CA ARG A 330 11.53 12.18 -3.36
C ARG A 330 12.47 13.10 -2.60
N ASP A 331 11.96 13.85 -1.64
CA ASP A 331 12.74 14.78 -0.83
C ASP A 331 12.84 14.26 0.61
N VAL A 332 14.03 13.82 1.01
CA VAL A 332 14.33 13.43 2.39
C VAL A 332 15.02 14.58 3.11
N PHE A 333 14.47 14.99 4.26
CA PHE A 333 15.04 16.06 5.08
C PHE A 333 15.75 15.49 6.31
N VAL A 334 17.05 15.74 6.39
CA VAL A 334 17.94 15.32 7.49
C VAL A 334 18.28 16.52 8.35
N ARG A 335 17.86 16.52 9.61
CA ARG A 335 18.29 17.54 10.57
C ARG A 335 19.52 17.06 11.31
N ALA A 336 20.55 17.89 11.36
CA ALA A 336 21.81 17.57 12.01
C ALA A 336 22.39 18.78 12.74
N THR A 337 23.30 18.53 13.67
CA THR A 337 24.21 19.55 14.20
C THR A 337 25.61 19.31 13.70
N VAL A 338 26.30 20.39 13.32
CA VAL A 338 27.66 20.34 12.78
C VAL A 338 28.57 21.09 13.72
N LYS A 339 29.64 20.44 14.16
CA LYS A 339 30.67 21.10 14.97
C LYS A 339 31.34 22.22 14.17
N GLY A 340 31.56 23.35 14.83
CA GLY A 340 32.26 24.47 14.23
C GLY A 340 33.70 24.11 13.86
N ILE A 341 34.10 24.46 12.65
CA ILE A 341 35.49 24.38 12.19
C ILE A 341 35.97 25.77 11.78
N LYS A 342 37.25 25.88 11.43
CA LYS A 342 37.89 27.14 11.05
C LYS A 342 37.16 27.82 9.88
N ASP A 343 37.13 29.14 9.93
CA ASP A 343 36.59 30.00 8.87
C ASP A 343 37.20 29.67 7.49
N GLY A 344 36.38 29.77 6.44
CA GLY A 344 36.79 29.48 5.05
C GLY A 344 36.98 27.98 4.72
N ARG A 345 36.79 27.06 5.68
CA ARG A 345 36.80 25.61 5.43
C ARG A 345 35.39 25.11 5.09
N ASN A 346 35.33 23.96 4.42
CA ASN A 346 34.08 23.23 4.20
C ASN A 346 33.94 22.12 5.24
N ALA A 347 32.79 22.06 5.89
CA ALA A 347 32.39 20.89 6.67
C ALA A 347 31.73 19.86 5.74
N GLU A 348 32.16 18.61 5.87
CA GLU A 348 31.58 17.46 5.19
C GLU A 348 30.36 17.01 5.99
N LEU A 349 29.17 17.09 5.41
CA LEU A 349 27.94 16.91 6.15
C LEU A 349 27.45 15.47 6.13
N LEU A 350 27.22 14.95 4.94
CA LEU A 350 26.78 13.57 4.74
C LEU A 350 27.05 13.09 3.31
N ASP A 351 27.20 11.79 3.18
CA ASP A 351 27.06 11.05 1.93
C ASP A 351 25.65 10.48 1.84
N ALA A 352 25.03 10.58 0.68
CA ALA A 352 23.73 10.01 0.35
C ALA A 352 23.92 8.98 -0.78
N ASN A 353 23.87 7.70 -0.44
CA ASN A 353 24.04 6.59 -1.39
C ASN A 353 22.66 5.96 -1.67
N VAL A 354 22.30 5.86 -2.93
CA VAL A 354 21.03 5.27 -3.37
C VAL A 354 21.31 3.99 -4.14
N SER A 355 20.74 2.88 -3.70
CA SER A 355 20.78 1.60 -4.42
C SER A 355 19.38 1.22 -4.90
N TYR A 356 19.27 0.75 -6.14
CA TYR A 356 17.99 0.40 -6.76
C TYR A 356 18.17 -0.64 -7.87
N SER A 357 17.06 -1.22 -8.33
CA SER A 357 17.02 -2.08 -9.51
C SER A 357 16.32 -1.35 -10.66
N ALA A 358 17.02 -1.09 -11.76
CA ALA A 358 16.42 -0.53 -12.96
C ALA A 358 15.85 -1.64 -13.85
N PRO A 359 14.58 -1.53 -14.31
CA PRO A 359 14.05 -2.43 -15.33
C PRO A 359 15.02 -2.45 -16.53
N GLU A 360 15.45 -3.64 -16.96
CA GLU A 360 16.44 -3.89 -18.05
C GLU A 360 17.93 -3.76 -17.69
N LEU A 361 18.31 -2.92 -16.72
CA LEU A 361 19.73 -2.72 -16.35
C LEU A 361 20.16 -3.49 -15.08
N GLY A 362 19.20 -3.95 -14.27
CA GLY A 362 19.46 -4.64 -13.01
C GLY A 362 19.91 -3.69 -11.90
N ALA A 363 20.77 -4.17 -11.00
CA ALA A 363 21.22 -3.40 -9.85
C ALA A 363 22.07 -2.18 -10.26
N MET A 364 21.72 -1.01 -9.72
CA MET A 364 22.31 0.28 -10.02
C MET A 364 22.51 1.07 -8.72
N THR A 365 23.45 2.01 -8.74
CA THR A 365 23.69 2.94 -7.64
C THR A 365 23.78 4.39 -8.14
N ALA A 366 23.45 5.33 -7.27
CA ALA A 366 23.66 6.77 -7.46
C ALA A 366 24.06 7.37 -6.11
N SER A 367 24.86 8.44 -6.12
CA SER A 367 25.32 9.06 -4.87
C SER A 367 25.43 10.57 -4.99
N SER A 368 25.20 11.27 -3.88
CA SER A 368 25.47 12.70 -3.74
C SER A 368 26.14 12.97 -2.40
N PHE A 369 26.94 14.04 -2.36
CA PHE A 369 27.67 14.46 -1.17
C PHE A 369 27.29 15.89 -0.79
N ALA A 370 26.93 16.08 0.48
CA ALA A 370 26.60 17.38 1.03
C ALA A 370 27.81 17.97 1.77
N LYS A 371 28.16 19.21 1.42
CA LYS A 371 29.15 20.01 2.14
C LYS A 371 28.59 21.40 2.43
N MET A 372 29.11 22.04 3.47
CA MET A 372 28.73 23.39 3.84
C MET A 372 29.95 24.24 4.17
N PRO A 373 30.11 25.43 3.55
CA PRO A 373 31.18 26.36 3.89
C PRO A 373 30.96 26.97 5.27
N MET A 374 32.06 27.29 5.94
CA MET A 374 32.08 27.97 7.23
C MET A 374 32.43 29.44 7.04
N SER A 375 31.69 30.32 7.72
CA SER A 375 31.84 31.77 7.64
C SER A 375 31.82 32.39 9.03
N ALA A 376 32.74 33.31 9.29
CA ALA A 376 32.71 34.23 10.44
C ALA A 376 31.91 35.51 10.15
N ASP A 377 31.60 35.79 8.88
CA ASP A 377 30.86 36.98 8.44
C ASP A 377 29.37 36.91 8.80
N GLU A 378 28.94 37.73 9.76
CA GLU A 378 27.56 37.83 10.24
C GLU A 378 26.56 38.28 9.18
N GLY A 379 26.98 39.10 8.20
CA GLY A 379 26.12 39.54 7.11
C GLY A 379 25.74 38.36 6.22
N ARG A 380 26.73 37.59 5.79
CA ARG A 380 26.52 36.39 4.97
C ARG A 380 25.73 35.31 5.70
N LEU A 381 25.89 35.18 7.02
CA LEU A 381 25.15 34.21 7.82
C LEU A 381 23.65 34.54 7.92
N LYS A 382 23.25 35.83 7.85
CA LYS A 382 21.84 36.23 7.87
C LYS A 382 21.10 35.83 6.60
N ASP A 383 21.78 35.88 5.46
CA ASP A 383 21.22 35.53 4.15
C ASP A 383 21.41 34.05 3.79
N ALA A 384 21.98 33.26 4.70
CA ALA A 384 22.30 31.86 4.44
C ALA A 384 21.07 30.92 4.41
N SER A 385 19.91 31.40 4.82
CA SER A 385 18.66 30.63 4.84
C SER A 385 18.17 30.34 3.41
N VAL A 386 17.93 29.06 3.11
CA VAL A 386 17.37 28.63 1.82
C VAL A 386 15.87 28.35 1.99
N ARG A 387 15.06 29.34 1.57
CA ARG A 387 13.60 29.35 1.75
C ARG A 387 12.91 28.07 1.28
N GLU A 388 13.27 27.53 0.11
CA GLU A 388 12.66 26.31 -0.45
C GLU A 388 12.85 25.10 0.48
N ILE A 389 14.04 24.93 1.05
CA ILE A 389 14.37 23.79 1.91
C ILE A 389 13.71 23.94 3.28
N GLU A 390 13.67 25.15 3.83
CA GLU A 390 12.98 25.40 5.09
C GLU A 390 11.48 25.20 4.97
N HIS A 391 10.88 25.68 3.87
CA HIS A 391 9.46 25.49 3.60
C HIS A 391 9.14 24.00 3.44
N GLY A 392 9.87 23.30 2.56
CA GLY A 392 9.70 21.86 2.37
C GLY A 392 9.84 21.07 3.68
N SER A 393 10.92 21.31 4.43
CA SER A 393 11.13 20.65 5.73
C SER A 393 10.00 20.96 6.73
N THR A 394 9.49 22.20 6.76
CA THR A 394 8.38 22.60 7.63
C THR A 394 7.12 21.81 7.29
N THR A 395 6.74 21.80 6.00
CA THR A 395 5.54 21.13 5.51
C THR A 395 5.58 19.64 5.83
N VAL A 396 6.73 18.99 5.63
CA VAL A 396 6.91 17.57 5.92
C VAL A 396 6.90 17.27 7.42
N ARG A 397 7.50 18.12 8.25
CA ARG A 397 7.50 17.97 9.72
C ARG A 397 6.09 18.14 10.31
N VAL A 398 5.26 19.00 9.72
CA VAL A 398 3.85 19.12 10.12
C VAL A 398 3.11 17.82 9.83
N ALA A 399 3.27 17.25 8.63
CA ALA A 399 2.67 15.96 8.28
C ALA A 399 3.15 14.81 9.19
N ASP A 400 4.46 14.73 9.44
CA ASP A 400 5.06 13.76 10.38
C ASP A 400 4.49 13.89 11.80
N GLY A 401 4.29 15.13 12.28
CA GLY A 401 3.63 15.40 13.56
C GLY A 401 2.19 14.88 13.62
N ILE A 402 1.40 15.07 12.57
CA ILE A 402 0.02 14.55 12.48
C ILE A 402 0.03 13.02 12.56
N VAL A 403 0.90 12.36 11.78
CA VAL A 403 0.99 10.90 11.74
C VAL A 403 1.42 10.34 13.10
N LYS A 404 2.46 10.91 13.72
CA LYS A 404 2.92 10.51 15.06
C LYS A 404 1.85 10.73 16.13
N ALA A 405 1.11 11.84 16.07
CA ALA A 405 0.04 12.10 17.03
C ALA A 405 -1.10 11.08 16.93
N VAL A 406 -1.53 10.72 15.72
CA VAL A 406 -2.55 9.69 15.50
C VAL A 406 -2.06 8.33 15.98
N ALA A 407 -0.80 7.97 15.70
CA ALA A 407 -0.21 6.71 16.18
C ALA A 407 -0.19 6.62 17.71
N LEU A 408 0.22 7.69 18.41
CA LEU A 408 0.20 7.74 19.87
C LEU A 408 -1.21 7.63 20.44
N ALA A 409 -2.19 8.30 19.83
CA ALA A 409 -3.58 8.22 20.28
C ALA A 409 -4.15 6.80 20.15
N ARG A 410 -3.86 6.12 19.04
CA ARG A 410 -4.22 4.70 18.83
C ARG A 410 -3.53 3.78 19.83
N ALA A 411 -2.31 4.10 20.24
CA ALA A 411 -1.57 3.38 21.28
C ALA A 411 -2.07 3.71 22.71
N GLY A 412 -3.08 4.57 22.86
CA GLY A 412 -3.63 4.98 24.16
C GLY A 412 -2.96 6.19 24.81
N ASP A 413 -1.86 6.71 24.25
CA ASP A 413 -1.16 7.90 24.75
C ASP A 413 -1.75 9.19 24.19
N LEU A 414 -2.91 9.58 24.72
CA LEU A 414 -3.57 10.84 24.35
C LEU A 414 -2.78 12.08 24.77
N ALA A 415 -2.01 12.00 25.86
CA ALA A 415 -1.22 13.13 26.35
C ALA A 415 -0.05 13.43 25.40
N GLY A 416 0.70 12.39 25.01
CA GLY A 416 1.75 12.47 24.01
C GLY A 416 1.22 12.89 22.65
N ALA A 417 0.09 12.32 22.21
CA ALA A 417 -0.56 12.69 20.96
C ALA A 417 -0.88 14.19 20.88
N ARG A 418 -1.51 14.74 21.93
CA ARG A 418 -1.81 16.19 22.01
C ARG A 418 -0.56 17.04 22.01
N LYS A 419 0.48 16.63 22.74
CA LYS A 419 1.76 17.37 22.79
C LYS A 419 2.42 17.47 21.42
N ILE A 420 2.46 16.37 20.66
CA ILE A 420 3.02 16.37 19.30
C ILE A 420 2.17 17.22 18.37
N LEU A 421 0.84 17.09 18.45
CA LEU A 421 -0.07 17.84 17.61
C LEU A 421 0.02 19.35 17.85
N ASP A 422 0.19 19.78 19.11
CA ASP A 422 0.36 21.19 19.47
C ASP A 422 1.68 21.77 18.92
N ALA A 423 2.76 20.97 18.96
CA ALA A 423 4.04 21.35 18.36
C ALA A 423 3.93 21.47 16.82
N ALA A 424 3.24 20.53 16.17
CA ALA A 424 3.00 20.57 14.74
C ALA A 424 2.11 21.77 14.33
N GLN A 425 1.07 22.07 15.11
CA GLN A 425 0.19 23.21 14.87
C GLN A 425 0.94 24.54 15.02
N LYS A 426 1.81 24.66 16.03
CA LYS A 426 2.68 25.83 16.19
C LYS A 426 3.61 25.99 14.97
N LEU A 427 4.25 24.91 14.56
CA LEU A 427 5.14 24.90 13.40
C LEU A 427 4.42 25.29 12.10
N ALA A 428 3.21 24.77 11.88
CA ALA A 428 2.40 25.12 10.71
C ALA A 428 2.02 26.60 10.70
N LYS A 429 1.64 27.18 11.85
CA LYS A 429 1.29 28.61 11.96
C LYS A 429 2.49 29.53 11.71
N GLU A 430 3.66 29.17 12.24
CA GLU A 430 4.92 29.86 11.96
C GLU A 430 5.28 29.77 10.48
N GLY A 431 5.10 28.57 9.88
CA GLY A 431 5.31 28.33 8.46
C GLY A 431 4.37 29.13 7.56
N GLU A 432 3.07 29.18 7.85
CA GLU A 432 2.10 30.01 7.13
C GLU A 432 2.54 31.48 7.11
N THR A 433 2.93 32.02 8.28
CA THR A 433 3.34 33.42 8.40
C THR A 433 4.64 33.69 7.65
N LYS A 434 5.63 32.78 7.75
CA LYS A 434 6.95 32.93 7.15
C LYS A 434 6.94 32.70 5.63
N PHE A 435 6.13 31.75 5.16
CA PHE A 435 6.13 31.31 3.76
C PHE A 435 4.94 31.82 2.94
N GLY A 436 3.91 32.37 3.58
CA GLY A 436 2.67 32.79 2.91
C GLY A 436 1.86 31.60 2.38
N ASP A 437 2.08 30.41 2.93
CA ASP A 437 1.47 29.16 2.45
C ASP A 437 0.12 28.92 3.13
N LYS A 438 -0.96 29.12 2.38
CA LYS A 438 -2.33 28.91 2.86
C LYS A 438 -2.61 27.44 3.21
N ALA A 439 -1.95 26.48 2.57
CA ALA A 439 -2.15 25.07 2.87
C ALA A 439 -1.70 24.73 4.30
N LEU A 440 -0.63 25.38 4.79
CA LEU A 440 -0.23 25.25 6.19
C LEU A 440 -1.28 25.83 7.15
N GLY A 441 -1.94 26.94 6.78
CA GLY A 441 -3.06 27.50 7.53
C GLY A 441 -4.28 26.58 7.58
N GLU A 442 -4.60 25.91 6.46
CA GLU A 442 -5.64 24.88 6.40
C GLU A 442 -5.29 23.70 7.34
N LYS A 443 -4.03 23.24 7.34
CA LYS A 443 -3.54 22.20 8.26
C LYS A 443 -3.68 22.60 9.74
N VAL A 444 -3.50 23.89 10.08
CA VAL A 444 -3.75 24.39 11.45
C VAL A 444 -5.21 24.17 11.86
N ALA A 445 -6.16 24.49 10.97
CA ALA A 445 -7.58 24.30 11.23
C ALA A 445 -7.95 22.81 11.33
N GLU A 446 -7.38 21.97 10.47
CA GLU A 446 -7.55 20.51 10.53
C GLU A 446 -7.02 19.91 11.83
N MET A 447 -5.80 20.27 12.24
CA MET A 447 -5.22 19.79 13.50
C MET A 447 -6.06 20.20 14.72
N ALA A 448 -6.67 21.39 14.70
CA ALA A 448 -7.59 21.82 15.76
C ALA A 448 -8.86 20.94 15.84
N LYS A 449 -9.37 20.47 14.69
CA LYS A 449 -10.46 19.47 14.64
C LYS A 449 -9.97 18.11 15.12
N LEU A 450 -8.84 17.63 14.58
CA LEU A 450 -8.19 16.37 14.93
C LEU A 450 -8.00 16.23 16.44
N ARG A 451 -7.54 17.29 17.09
CA ARG A 451 -7.34 17.34 18.54
C ARG A 451 -8.59 16.99 19.35
N LYS A 452 -9.77 17.42 18.88
CA LYS A 452 -11.06 17.15 19.53
C LYS A 452 -11.49 15.69 19.33
N THR A 453 -11.10 15.09 18.22
CA THR A 453 -11.52 13.72 17.83
C THR A 453 -10.54 12.64 18.30
N LEU A 454 -9.31 12.98 18.71
CA LEU A 454 -8.32 12.02 19.24
C LEU A 454 -8.86 11.03 20.30
N PRO A 455 -9.73 11.40 21.27
CA PRO A 455 -10.23 10.44 22.25
C PRO A 455 -11.06 9.29 21.66
N SER A 456 -11.61 9.47 20.45
CA SER A 456 -12.35 8.41 19.75
C SER A 456 -11.44 7.32 19.17
N LEU A 457 -10.13 7.58 19.09
CA LEU A 457 -9.12 6.63 18.61
C LEU A 457 -8.60 5.68 19.69
N LEU A 458 -9.10 5.79 20.92
CA LEU A 458 -8.69 4.89 21.99
C LEU A 458 -9.04 3.43 21.64
N PRO A 459 -8.19 2.46 22.04
CA PRO A 459 -8.52 1.05 21.90
C PRO A 459 -9.89 0.76 22.53
N GLN A 460 -10.80 0.14 21.76
CA GLN A 460 -12.03 -0.39 22.31
C GLN A 460 -11.65 -1.55 23.24
N VAL A 461 -12.10 -1.51 24.49
CA VAL A 461 -11.88 -2.61 25.43
C VAL A 461 -12.97 -3.63 25.18
N ASP A 462 -12.61 -4.85 24.79
CA ASP A 462 -13.57 -5.95 24.64
C ASP A 462 -14.22 -6.28 26.00
N ASP A 463 -15.49 -5.95 26.14
CA ASP A 463 -16.30 -6.19 27.34
C ASP A 463 -16.54 -7.69 27.63
N THR A 464 -16.14 -8.60 26.73
CA THR A 464 -16.32 -10.05 26.86
C THR A 464 -15.45 -10.68 27.94
N MET A 465 -14.31 -10.07 28.30
CA MET A 465 -13.44 -10.57 29.39
C MET A 465 -13.90 -10.17 30.80
N ARG A 466 -14.86 -9.24 30.93
CA ARG A 466 -15.25 -8.67 32.23
C ARG A 466 -16.47 -9.36 32.87
N SER A 467 -17.20 -10.18 32.13
CA SER A 467 -18.40 -10.87 32.63
C SER A 467 -18.12 -12.18 33.40
N GLY A 468 -16.86 -12.59 33.57
CA GLY A 468 -16.49 -13.88 34.18
C GLY A 468 -16.10 -13.84 35.67
N MET A 469 -16.02 -12.68 36.32
CA MET A 469 -15.64 -12.58 37.74
C MET A 469 -16.70 -11.83 38.53
N GLY A 470 -17.39 -12.59 39.39
CA GLY A 470 -18.55 -12.17 40.15
C GLY A 470 -18.30 -11.13 41.24
N GLY A 471 -19.39 -10.42 41.56
CA GLY A 471 -19.74 -9.93 42.90
C GLY A 471 -18.80 -8.94 43.58
N GLY A 472 -19.00 -7.64 43.35
CA GLY A 472 -18.41 -6.60 44.19
C GLY A 472 -18.96 -5.22 43.90
N MET A 473 -19.43 -4.54 44.97
CA MET A 473 -20.07 -3.21 45.02
C MET A 473 -19.71 -2.20 43.91
N GLY A 474 -20.75 -1.52 43.42
CA GLY A 474 -20.71 -0.50 42.37
C GLY A 474 -19.68 0.60 42.59
N ARG A 475 -18.75 0.69 41.64
CA ARG A 475 -18.06 1.94 41.29
C ARG A 475 -18.84 2.60 40.15
N PRO A 476 -18.99 3.93 40.12
CA PRO A 476 -19.67 4.61 39.03
C PRO A 476 -19.01 4.24 37.71
N MET A 477 -19.85 3.83 36.74
CA MET A 477 -19.47 3.57 35.36
C MET A 477 -18.70 4.78 34.82
N ALA A 478 -17.43 4.60 34.46
CA ALA A 478 -16.76 5.58 33.61
C ALA A 478 -17.54 5.65 32.30
N PRO A 479 -17.87 6.85 31.79
CA PRO A 479 -18.62 6.98 30.55
C PRO A 479 -17.87 6.25 29.43
N ARG A 480 -18.61 5.48 28.62
CA ARG A 480 -18.08 4.90 27.38
C ARG A 480 -17.37 5.99 26.58
N PRO A 481 -16.19 5.74 25.99
CA PRO A 481 -15.67 6.63 24.96
C PRO A 481 -16.76 6.73 23.88
N VAL A 482 -17.28 7.93 23.67
CA VAL A 482 -18.28 8.18 22.64
C VAL A 482 -17.58 7.88 21.32
N ALA A 483 -18.06 6.86 20.59
CA ALA A 483 -17.61 6.59 19.23
C ALA A 483 -17.73 7.91 18.44
N ALA A 484 -16.67 8.29 17.71
CA ALA A 484 -16.71 9.52 16.91
C ALA A 484 -17.94 9.51 16.01
N SER A 485 -18.53 10.70 15.80
CA SER A 485 -19.53 10.83 14.74
C SER A 485 -18.92 10.40 13.40
N PRO A 486 -19.70 9.83 12.47
CA PRO A 486 -19.19 9.43 11.16
C PRO A 486 -18.41 10.56 10.45
N ALA A 487 -18.86 11.81 10.61
CA ALA A 487 -18.20 12.99 10.06
C ALA A 487 -16.84 13.30 10.73
N ASP A 488 -16.74 13.14 12.06
CA ASP A 488 -15.50 13.34 12.81
C ASP A 488 -14.47 12.26 12.50
N ALA A 489 -14.92 11.01 12.35
CA ALA A 489 -14.09 9.92 11.89
C ALA A 489 -13.57 10.21 10.48
N MET A 490 -14.45 10.61 9.55
CA MET A 490 -14.10 10.95 8.17
C MET A 490 -13.08 12.10 8.07
N SER A 491 -13.24 13.18 8.84
CA SER A 491 -12.30 14.30 8.85
C SER A 491 -10.93 13.91 9.39
N LEU A 492 -10.89 13.07 10.44
CA LEU A 492 -9.67 12.53 11.02
C LEU A 492 -8.95 11.61 10.02
N ARG A 493 -9.69 10.73 9.34
CA ARG A 493 -9.21 9.83 8.30
C ARG A 493 -8.59 10.57 7.12
N ALA A 494 -9.30 11.57 6.58
CA ALA A 494 -8.80 12.41 5.49
C ALA A 494 -7.49 13.13 5.86
N SER A 495 -7.44 13.73 7.05
CA SER A 495 -6.25 14.45 7.54
C SER A 495 -5.05 13.51 7.70
N HIS A 496 -5.28 12.31 8.25
CA HIS A 496 -4.22 11.30 8.42
C HIS A 496 -3.74 10.73 7.07
N GLY A 497 -4.67 10.39 6.17
CA GLY A 497 -4.36 9.87 4.84
C GLY A 497 -3.58 10.87 3.98
N GLU A 498 -3.95 12.15 4.03
CA GLU A 498 -3.22 13.20 3.32
C GLU A 498 -1.82 13.41 3.90
N ALA A 499 -1.68 13.46 5.23
CA ALA A 499 -0.37 13.55 5.88
C ALA A 499 0.51 12.35 5.52
N MET A 500 -0.05 11.14 5.51
CA MET A 500 0.67 9.94 5.06
C MET A 500 1.06 10.02 3.58
N LYS A 501 0.17 10.47 2.70
CA LYS A 501 0.50 10.67 1.27
C LYS A 501 1.61 11.69 1.08
N GLN A 502 1.66 12.72 1.91
CA GLN A 502 2.72 13.72 1.89
C GLN A 502 4.06 13.13 2.36
N LEU A 503 4.06 12.27 3.38
CA LEU A 503 5.26 11.53 3.82
C LEU A 503 5.69 10.43 2.83
N GLN A 504 4.73 9.77 2.20
CA GLN A 504 4.96 8.80 1.12
C GLN A 504 5.28 9.48 -0.19
N GLY A 505 5.11 10.81 -0.29
CA GLY A 505 5.54 11.71 -1.36
C GLY A 505 7.04 12.00 -1.30
N LEU A 506 7.65 11.77 -0.15
CA LEU A 506 9.08 11.92 0.14
C LEU A 506 9.94 10.83 -0.46
#